data_AF-A0A519VMZ5-F1
#
_entry.id   AF-A0A519VMZ5-F1
#
_cell.length_a   1.000
_cell.length_b   1.000
_cell.length_c   1.000
_cell.angle_alpha   90.00
_cell.angle_beta   90.00
_cell.angle_gamma   90.00
#
_symmetry.space_group_name_H-M   'P 1'
#
loop_
_entity.id
_entity.type
_entity.pdbx_description
1 polymer ?
#
loop_
_entity_poly.entity_id
_entity_poly.type
_entity_poly.pdbx_seq_one_letter_code
_entity_poly.pdbx_strand_id
1 'polypeptide(L)'
;MKTLKKSAIVLGLFGLLAGTTTLVRAQDYQDNYQDDGYSTGNVSMQTFYDELSPYGTWIQDPQYGYVWRPDVDQNEFRPYYTNGRWAMTEYGNTWVSNYDWGWAPFHYGRWVINSYRQWIWLP
;
A
#
# COMPACT_ATOMS: atom_id res chain seq x y z
N MET A 1 -46.47 20.09 28.06
CA MET A 1 -45.58 20.57 26.98
C MET A 1 -44.14 20.20 27.32
N LYS A 2 -43.53 19.28 26.56
CA LYS A 2 -42.08 19.09 26.37
C LYS A 2 -41.93 18.05 25.25
N THR A 3 -41.58 18.51 24.06
CA THR A 3 -41.40 17.70 22.85
C THR A 3 -39.93 17.30 22.72
N LEU A 4 -39.63 16.00 22.72
CA LEU A 4 -38.28 15.50 22.41
C LEU A 4 -38.12 15.38 20.89
N LYS A 5 -37.16 16.14 20.34
CA LYS A 5 -36.78 16.09 18.92
C LYS A 5 -35.87 14.88 18.69
N LYS A 6 -36.23 14.03 17.71
CA LYS A 6 -35.36 12.97 17.18
C LYS A 6 -34.34 13.61 16.25
N SER A 7 -33.05 13.50 16.54
CA SER A 7 -31.99 13.81 15.59
C SER A 7 -31.22 12.53 15.30
N ALA A 8 -31.65 11.80 14.27
CA ALA A 8 -30.84 10.77 13.66
C ALA A 8 -29.88 11.46 12.68
N ILE A 9 -28.58 11.40 12.97
CA ILE A 9 -27.54 11.82 12.03
C ILE A 9 -27.39 10.68 11.02
N VAL A 10 -27.92 10.88 9.82
CA VAL A 10 -27.59 10.09 8.64
C VAL A 10 -26.47 10.83 7.92
N LEU A 11 -25.25 10.27 7.94
CA LEU A 11 -24.18 10.68 7.04
C LEU A 11 -23.90 9.50 6.10
N GLY A 12 -24.54 9.54 4.93
CA GLY A 12 -24.17 8.71 3.79
C GLY A 12 -23.05 9.37 2.99
N LEU A 13 -22.23 8.58 2.32
CA LEU A 13 -22.44 8.27 0.90
C LEU A 13 -21.41 7.23 0.44
N PHE A 14 -21.93 6.18 -0.19
CA PHE A 14 -21.19 5.19 -0.97
C PHE A 14 -20.50 5.90 -2.16
N GLY A 15 -19.17 5.93 -2.17
CA GLY A 15 -18.39 6.32 -3.34
C GLY A 15 -18.22 5.13 -4.27
N LEU A 16 -18.84 5.20 -5.44
CA LEU A 16 -18.68 4.25 -6.55
C LEU A 16 -17.21 4.08 -6.93
N LEU A 17 -16.66 2.87 -6.80
CA LEU A 17 -15.44 2.48 -7.51
C LEU A 17 -15.83 1.75 -8.80
N ALA A 18 -15.95 2.51 -9.89
CA ALA A 18 -15.70 1.96 -11.22
C ALA A 18 -14.19 1.92 -11.42
N GLY A 19 -13.55 0.84 -10.98
CA GLY A 19 -12.14 0.60 -11.29
C GLY A 19 -12.01 0.18 -12.75
N THR A 20 -11.52 1.06 -13.61
CA THR A 20 -11.03 0.66 -14.93
C THR A 20 -9.74 -0.14 -14.71
N THR A 21 -9.70 -1.39 -15.17
CA THR A 21 -8.50 -2.23 -15.06
C THR A 21 -7.46 -1.73 -16.06
N THR A 22 -6.54 -0.87 -15.62
CA THR A 22 -5.31 -0.63 -16.39
C THR A 22 -4.36 -1.80 -16.15
N LEU A 23 -3.97 -2.48 -17.23
CA LEU A 23 -2.87 -3.44 -17.20
C LEU A 23 -1.57 -2.63 -17.06
N VAL A 24 -1.10 -2.45 -15.83
CA VAL A 24 0.23 -1.90 -15.57
C VAL A 24 1.23 -3.05 -15.66
N ARG A 25 2.14 -2.98 -16.64
CA ARG A 25 3.30 -3.86 -16.72
C ARG A 25 4.42 -3.22 -15.89
N ALA A 26 5.04 -3.96 -14.98
CA ALA A 26 6.27 -3.51 -14.33
C ALA A 26 7.36 -3.34 -15.41
N GLN A 27 8.08 -2.22 -15.37
CA GLN A 27 9.08 -1.85 -16.36
C GLN A 27 10.33 -2.73 -16.23
N ASP A 28 10.89 -3.16 -17.37
CA ASP A 28 12.23 -3.73 -17.45
C ASP A 28 13.24 -2.70 -16.90
N TYR A 29 13.99 -3.08 -15.85
CA TYR A 29 14.96 -2.23 -15.19
C TYR A 29 16.35 -2.42 -15.85
N GLN A 30 16.80 -1.42 -16.60
CA GLN A 30 18.20 -1.30 -17.00
C GLN A 30 18.78 -0.04 -16.34
N ASP A 31 19.63 -0.26 -15.34
CA ASP A 31 20.18 0.79 -14.50
C ASP A 31 21.48 1.37 -15.08
N ASN A 32 21.53 2.69 -15.17
CA ASN A 32 22.78 3.45 -15.34
C ASN A 32 22.62 4.77 -14.58
N TYR A 33 22.38 4.69 -13.27
CA TYR A 33 22.40 5.84 -12.39
C TYR A 33 23.83 6.33 -12.18
N GLN A 34 24.14 7.51 -12.72
CA GLN A 34 25.33 8.28 -12.34
C GLN A 34 25.04 9.04 -11.05
N ASP A 35 25.73 8.66 -9.98
CA ASP A 35 25.75 9.33 -8.68
C ASP A 35 26.38 10.74 -8.83
N ASP A 36 25.58 11.79 -8.64
CA ASP A 36 26.00 13.19 -8.72
C ASP A 36 26.18 13.86 -7.35
N GLY A 37 26.23 13.07 -6.26
CA GLY A 37 26.67 13.54 -4.94
C GLY A 37 25.68 14.46 -4.20
N TYR A 38 24.45 14.61 -4.70
CA TYR A 38 23.36 15.28 -3.98
C TYR A 38 22.46 14.24 -3.32
N SER A 39 22.60 14.05 -1.99
CA SER A 39 21.64 13.28 -1.18
C SER A 39 20.33 14.07 -1.01
N THR A 40 19.55 14.13 -2.08
CA THR A 40 18.11 14.38 -1.97
C THR A 40 17.50 13.07 -1.49
N GLY A 41 16.65 13.09 -0.46
CA GLY A 41 16.02 11.89 0.15
C GLY A 41 15.08 11.12 -0.79
N ASN A 42 15.56 10.74 -1.96
CA ASN A 42 14.89 9.89 -2.93
C ASN A 42 15.05 8.44 -2.48
N VAL A 43 13.92 7.80 -2.23
CA VAL A 43 13.88 6.36 -1.96
C VAL A 43 14.13 5.62 -3.28
N SER A 44 15.21 4.84 -3.34
CA SER A 44 15.57 4.06 -4.53
C SER A 44 14.84 2.71 -4.53
N MET A 45 14.77 2.06 -5.69
CA MET A 45 14.22 0.70 -5.78
C MET A 45 15.01 -0.29 -4.90
N GLN A 46 16.34 -0.11 -4.82
CA GLN A 46 17.20 -0.91 -3.95
C GLN A 46 16.82 -0.75 -2.47
N THR A 47 16.42 0.45 -2.04
CA THR A 47 15.96 0.69 -0.67
C THR A 47 14.75 -0.18 -0.32
N PHE A 48 13.78 -0.30 -1.25
CA PHE A 48 12.65 -1.20 -1.04
C PHE A 48 13.09 -2.66 -0.97
N TYR A 49 13.99 -3.11 -1.85
CA TYR A 49 14.48 -4.48 -1.82
C TYR A 49 15.15 -4.82 -0.48
N ASP A 50 16.07 -3.99 -0.03
CA ASP A 50 16.85 -4.24 1.19
C ASP A 50 15.98 -4.19 2.44
N GLU A 51 15.14 -3.16 2.58
CA GLU A 51 14.37 -2.95 3.82
C GLU A 51 13.14 -3.85 3.94
N LEU A 52 12.56 -4.31 2.83
CA LEU A 52 11.39 -5.20 2.86
C LEU A 52 11.75 -6.69 2.89
N SER A 53 12.97 -7.07 2.49
CA SER A 53 13.41 -8.47 2.46
C SER A 53 13.31 -9.22 3.80
N PRO A 54 13.54 -8.61 4.98
CA PRO A 54 13.39 -9.31 6.26
C PRO A 54 11.95 -9.67 6.64
N TYR A 55 10.95 -9.09 5.97
CA TYR A 55 9.54 -9.15 6.38
C TYR A 55 8.61 -9.81 5.36
N GLY A 56 9.17 -10.28 4.25
CA GLY A 56 8.40 -10.86 3.16
C GLY A 56 9.30 -11.38 2.05
N THR A 57 8.65 -11.90 1.02
CA THR A 57 9.33 -12.51 -0.12
C THR A 57 9.12 -11.66 -1.37
N TRP A 58 10.22 -11.31 -2.05
CA TRP A 58 10.16 -10.80 -3.42
C TRP A 58 9.94 -11.97 -4.40
N ILE A 59 8.89 -11.90 -5.20
CA ILE A 59 8.45 -12.97 -6.10
C ILE A 59 8.29 -12.43 -7.52
N GLN A 60 8.62 -13.26 -8.51
CA GLN A 60 8.28 -13.00 -9.91
C GLN A 60 6.85 -13.46 -10.16
N ASP A 61 5.89 -12.54 -10.06
CA ASP A 61 4.48 -12.81 -10.38
C ASP A 61 4.28 -12.81 -11.91
N PRO A 62 3.60 -13.82 -12.48
CA PRO A 62 3.45 -13.95 -13.94
C PRO A 62 2.64 -12.83 -14.58
N GLN A 63 1.79 -12.13 -13.81
CA GLN A 63 0.97 -11.03 -14.30
C GLN A 63 1.60 -9.67 -13.99
N TYR A 64 2.20 -9.52 -12.80
CA TYR A 64 2.61 -8.21 -12.28
C TYR A 64 4.12 -7.99 -12.27
N GLY A 65 4.93 -8.99 -12.61
CA GLY A 65 6.39 -8.88 -12.60
C GLY A 65 6.96 -9.05 -11.19
N TYR A 66 8.06 -8.34 -10.89
CA TYR A 66 8.76 -8.49 -9.62
C TYR A 66 8.07 -7.69 -8.52
N VAL A 67 7.42 -8.40 -7.59
CA VAL A 67 6.54 -7.85 -6.56
C VAL A 67 6.94 -8.36 -5.18
N TRP A 68 6.53 -7.65 -4.13
CA TRP A 68 6.78 -8.07 -2.76
C TRP A 68 5.53 -8.65 -2.11
N ARG A 69 5.66 -9.78 -1.41
CA ARG A 69 4.59 -10.38 -0.61
C ARG A 69 4.99 -10.40 0.86
N PRO A 70 4.24 -9.76 1.78
CA PRO A 70 4.51 -9.81 3.21
C PRO A 70 4.35 -11.23 3.77
N ASP A 71 5.18 -11.61 4.73
CA ASP A 71 5.07 -12.87 5.47
C ASP A 71 4.07 -12.74 6.64
N VAL A 72 2.82 -12.46 6.27
CA VAL A 72 1.64 -12.38 7.15
C VAL A 72 0.62 -13.45 6.78
N ASP A 73 -0.35 -13.71 7.66
CA ASP A 73 -1.50 -14.54 7.29
C ASP A 73 -2.29 -13.85 6.16
N GLN A 74 -2.21 -14.42 4.96
CA GLN A 74 -2.82 -13.87 3.75
C GLN A 74 -4.36 -13.88 3.80
N ASN A 75 -4.97 -14.75 4.62
CA ASN A 75 -6.41 -14.82 4.77
C ASN A 75 -6.94 -13.69 5.66
N GLU A 76 -6.14 -13.27 6.65
CA GLU A 76 -6.50 -12.22 7.61
C GLU A 76 -6.04 -10.83 7.18
N PHE A 77 -4.83 -10.72 6.64
CA PHE A 77 -4.23 -9.45 6.26
C PHE A 77 -5.07 -8.69 5.23
N ARG A 78 -5.26 -7.39 5.47
CA ARG A 78 -5.94 -6.47 4.55
C ARG A 78 -5.23 -5.12 4.60
N PRO A 79 -4.72 -4.61 3.46
CA PRO A 79 -4.13 -3.29 3.42
C PRO A 79 -5.11 -2.22 3.90
N TYR A 80 -4.62 -1.24 4.66
CA TYR A 80 -5.43 -0.15 5.23
C TYR A 80 -6.56 -0.59 6.16
N TYR A 81 -6.45 -1.78 6.76
CA TYR A 81 -7.42 -2.30 7.72
C TYR A 81 -6.76 -3.05 8.88
N THR A 82 -5.88 -4.01 8.59
CA THR A 82 -5.23 -4.80 9.64
C THR A 82 -4.01 -4.10 10.21
N ASN A 83 -3.84 -4.17 11.54
CA ASN A 83 -2.65 -3.73 12.28
C ASN A 83 -2.18 -2.30 11.95
N GLY A 84 -3.13 -1.35 12.04
CA GLY A 84 -2.88 0.06 11.85
C GLY A 84 -4.18 0.85 12.02
N ARG A 85 -4.14 2.14 11.71
CA ARG A 85 -5.31 3.02 11.74
C ARG A 85 -5.15 4.22 10.82
N TRP A 86 -6.26 4.76 10.34
CA TRP A 86 -6.29 6.09 9.76
C TRP A 86 -6.12 7.14 10.87
N ALA A 87 -5.25 8.11 10.65
CA ALA A 87 -5.04 9.26 11.52
C ALA A 87 -4.98 10.54 10.69
N MET A 88 -5.59 11.61 11.21
CA MET A 88 -5.40 12.93 10.63
C MET A 88 -4.01 13.45 11.04
N THR A 89 -3.17 13.71 10.05
CA THR A 89 -1.82 14.28 10.21
C THR A 89 -1.74 15.64 9.51
N GLU A 90 -0.58 16.29 9.57
CA GLU A 90 -0.30 17.50 8.77
C GLU A 90 -0.31 17.24 7.25
N TYR A 91 -0.17 15.98 6.83
CA TYR A 91 -0.26 15.54 5.43
C TYR A 91 -1.66 15.05 5.04
N GLY A 92 -2.66 15.24 5.91
CA GLY A 92 -4.05 14.79 5.70
C GLY A 92 -4.37 13.46 6.39
N ASN A 93 -5.44 12.80 5.93
CA ASN A 93 -5.81 11.49 6.47
C ASN A 93 -4.81 10.44 5.98
N THR A 94 -3.96 9.96 6.88
CA THR A 94 -2.83 9.09 6.59
C THR A 94 -3.00 7.77 7.31
N TRP A 95 -2.67 6.67 6.64
CA TRP A 95 -2.62 5.37 7.28
C TRP A 95 -1.37 5.27 8.15
N VAL A 96 -1.53 4.98 9.44
CA VAL A 96 -0.43 4.72 10.37
C VAL A 96 -0.38 3.23 10.62
N SER A 97 0.62 2.56 10.07
CA SER A 97 0.83 1.12 10.23
C SER A 97 1.59 0.81 11.52
N ASN A 98 1.27 -0.33 12.15
CA ASN A 98 2.05 -0.92 13.24
C ASN A 98 2.95 -2.07 12.76
N TYR A 99 3.08 -2.28 11.45
CA TYR A 99 4.07 -3.20 10.90
C TYR A 99 5.40 -2.46 10.72
N ASP A 100 6.52 -3.08 11.09
CA ASP A 100 7.85 -2.46 10.97
C ASP A 100 8.22 -2.13 9.51
N TRP A 101 7.67 -2.89 8.56
CA TRP A 101 7.79 -2.67 7.12
C TRP A 101 6.77 -1.67 6.55
N GLY A 102 5.84 -1.18 7.36
CA GLY A 102 4.68 -0.42 6.89
C GLY A 102 5.00 0.95 6.26
N TRP A 103 6.20 1.48 6.50
CA TRP A 103 6.62 2.77 5.96
C TRP A 103 6.62 2.79 4.43
N ALA A 104 6.94 1.67 3.77
CA ALA A 104 7.02 1.61 2.31
C ALA A 104 5.66 1.25 1.71
N PRO A 105 5.10 0.05 1.94
CA PRO A 105 3.99 -0.45 1.14
C PRO A 105 2.64 0.24 1.37
N PHE A 106 2.50 1.05 2.43
CA PHE A 106 1.29 1.83 2.67
C PHE A 106 1.37 3.26 2.13
N HIS A 107 2.58 3.73 1.80
CA HIS A 107 2.85 5.11 1.38
C HIS A 107 3.43 5.21 -0.04
N TYR A 108 3.96 4.11 -0.55
CA TYR A 108 4.50 3.95 -1.89
C TYR A 108 3.81 2.76 -2.57
N GLY A 109 3.79 2.75 -3.90
CA GLY A 109 3.30 1.63 -4.69
C GLY A 109 1.80 1.31 -4.58
N ARG A 110 1.43 0.05 -4.83
CA ARG A 110 0.04 -0.41 -4.88
C ARG A 110 -0.13 -1.86 -4.41
N TRP A 111 -1.14 -2.08 -3.59
CA TRP A 111 -1.60 -3.43 -3.24
C TRP A 111 -2.55 -4.01 -4.29
N VAL A 112 -2.33 -5.27 -4.65
CA VAL A 112 -3.25 -6.07 -5.47
C VAL A 112 -3.40 -7.48 -4.89
N ILE A 113 -4.50 -8.15 -5.25
CA ILE A 113 -4.64 -9.59 -5.04
C ILE A 113 -4.25 -10.29 -6.33
N ASN A 114 -3.26 -11.18 -6.29
CA ASN A 114 -2.87 -11.96 -7.46
C ASN A 114 -3.76 -13.20 -7.70
N SER A 115 -3.47 -13.95 -8.76
CA SER A 115 -4.22 -15.17 -9.14
C SER A 115 -4.18 -16.26 -8.06
N TYR A 116 -3.18 -16.24 -7.16
CA TYR A 116 -3.04 -17.14 -6.01
C TYR A 116 -3.80 -16.64 -4.77
N ARG A 117 -4.59 -15.57 -4.89
CA ARG A 117 -5.36 -14.94 -3.80
C ARG A 117 -4.47 -14.40 -2.67
N GLN A 118 -3.24 -13.98 -2.99
CA GLN A 118 -2.31 -13.37 -2.04
C GLN A 118 -2.29 -11.85 -2.22
N TRP A 119 -2.17 -11.12 -1.12
CA TRP A 119 -1.87 -9.70 -1.17
C TRP A 119 -0.40 -9.50 -1.53
N ILE A 120 -0.18 -8.84 -2.65
CA ILE A 120 1.15 -8.49 -3.15
C ILE A 120 1.23 -6.99 -3.36
N TRP A 121 2.41 -6.44 -3.18
CA TRP A 121 2.71 -5.04 -3.34
C TRP A 121 3.59 -4.82 -4.57
N LEU A 122 3.14 -3.90 -5.42
CA LEU A 122 3.88 -3.40 -6.56
C LEU A 122 4.55 -2.09 -6.14
N PRO A 123 5.89 -1.98 -6.18
CA PRO A 123 6.60 -0.74 -5.87
C PRO A 123 6.23 0.43 -6.79
#